data_AF-A0A5J4Q885-F1
#
_entry.id   AF-A0A5J4Q885-F1
#
_cell.length_a   1.000
_cell.length_b   1.000
_cell.length_c   1.000
_cell.angle_alpha   90.00
_cell.angle_beta   90.00
_cell.angle_gamma   90.00
#
_symmetry.space_group_name_H-M   'P 1'
#
loop_
_entity.id
_entity.type
_entity.pdbx_description
1 polymer ?
#
loop_
_entity_poly.entity_id
_entity_poly.type
_entity_poly.pdbx_seq_one_letter_code
_entity_poly.pdbx_strand_id
1 'polypeptide(L)'
;MKVKEKFNKKLLVEGNDDKHVMWALCAKYLIPETFDIIDCEGIDKLYENIPVRFKESGINTIGIIIDADTDINARWNSLKAILRKISFDVPNEFPPTGLILENETYKVGVWIMPNNNSNGMLEDFISFLIPPEDKLLPIVHSTLSEIEKKGLSNYSPAHKSKAIIHSWLAWQKDPGTPLGSSITKKYVTTDEVTCSKLIHWLRMLF
;
A
#
# COMPACT_ATOMS: atom_id res chain seq x y z
N MET A 1 15.65 -4.66 14.84
CA MET A 1 15.12 -4.29 16.17
C MET A 1 13.62 -4.11 16.01
N LYS A 2 12.77 -5.00 16.55
CA LYS A 2 11.30 -4.86 16.42
C LYS A 2 10.90 -3.55 17.11
N VAL A 3 10.24 -2.65 16.38
CA VAL A 3 9.72 -1.39 16.92
C VAL A 3 8.78 -1.76 18.07
N LYS A 4 9.03 -1.21 19.25
CA LYS A 4 8.13 -1.42 20.39
C LYS A 4 6.82 -0.72 20.06
N GLU A 5 5.77 -1.50 19.85
CA GLU A 5 4.42 -1.02 19.59
C GLU A 5 3.93 -0.14 20.75
N LYS A 6 3.40 1.05 20.44
CA LYS A 6 3.07 2.08 21.44
C LYS A 6 1.58 2.37 21.51
N PHE A 7 0.88 2.27 20.38
CA PHE A 7 -0.47 2.78 20.24
C PHE A 7 -1.50 1.63 20.29
N ASN A 8 -2.74 1.97 20.62
CA ASN A 8 -3.89 1.07 20.49
C ASN A 8 -4.44 0.98 19.06
N LYS A 9 -3.90 1.79 18.15
CA LYS A 9 -4.25 1.83 16.74
C LYS A 9 -3.11 1.23 15.92
N LYS A 10 -3.43 0.37 14.94
CA LYS A 10 -2.44 -0.32 14.10
C LYS A 10 -2.77 -0.14 12.63
N LEU A 11 -1.76 0.04 11.79
CA LEU A 11 -1.83 -0.07 10.34
C LEU A 11 -1.03 -1.29 9.92
N LEU A 12 -1.72 -2.36 9.50
CA LEU A 12 -1.11 -3.58 8.99
C LEU A 12 -0.82 -3.40 7.50
N VAL A 13 0.41 -3.68 7.10
CA VAL A 13 0.86 -3.61 5.70
C VAL A 13 1.54 -4.92 5.31
N GLU A 14 1.53 -5.24 4.02
CA GLU A 14 2.02 -6.52 3.52
C GLU A 14 3.52 -6.71 3.75
N GLY A 15 4.36 -5.74 3.38
CA GLY A 15 5.81 -5.85 3.49
C GLY A 15 6.52 -4.61 4.06
N ASN A 16 7.83 -4.74 4.18
CA ASN A 16 8.69 -3.68 4.68
C ASN A 16 8.74 -2.45 3.76
N ASP A 17 8.64 -2.64 2.44
CA ASP A 17 8.59 -1.53 1.48
C ASP A 17 7.31 -0.70 1.66
N ASP A 18 6.15 -1.34 1.82
CA ASP A 18 4.87 -0.69 2.13
C ASP A 18 4.97 0.14 3.41
N LYS A 19 5.56 -0.44 4.45
CA LYS A 19 5.75 0.24 5.73
C LYS A 19 6.55 1.53 5.55
N HIS A 20 7.66 1.47 4.82
CA HIS A 20 8.50 2.64 4.58
C HIS A 20 7.79 3.70 3.72
N VAL A 21 7.00 3.28 2.72
CA VAL A 21 6.18 4.20 1.93
C VAL A 21 5.12 4.88 2.80
N MET A 22 4.39 4.13 3.62
CA MET A 22 3.37 4.70 4.52
C MET A 22 3.98 5.66 5.54
N TRP A 23 5.15 5.35 6.10
CA TRP A 23 5.88 6.30 6.95
C TRP A 23 6.25 7.58 6.21
N ALA A 24 6.77 7.48 4.99
CA ALA A 24 7.12 8.64 4.18
C ALA A 24 5.91 9.52 3.85
N LEU A 25 4.76 8.91 3.53
CA LEU A 25 3.51 9.60 3.30
C LEU A 25 3.01 10.29 4.57
N CYS A 26 2.99 9.59 5.71
CA CYS A 26 2.57 10.17 6.98
C CYS A 26 3.42 11.39 7.36
N ALA A 27 4.74 11.28 7.21
CA ALA A 27 5.66 12.38 7.47
C ALA A 27 5.44 13.56 6.52
N LYS A 28 5.28 13.31 5.21
CA LYS A 28 5.06 14.34 4.20
C LYS A 28 3.77 15.12 4.41
N TYR A 29 2.70 14.41 4.80
CA TYR A 29 1.36 14.98 4.98
C TYR A 29 1.02 15.35 6.42
N LEU A 30 2.00 15.29 7.33
CA LEU A 30 1.85 15.62 8.74
C LEU A 30 0.67 14.86 9.38
N ILE A 31 0.56 13.57 9.07
CA ILE A 31 -0.40 12.68 9.74
C ILE A 31 0.07 12.50 11.19
N PRO A 32 -0.77 12.77 12.20
CA PRO A 32 -0.40 12.58 13.59
C PRO A 32 0.07 11.15 13.88
N GLU A 33 1.18 11.00 14.61
CA GLU A 33 1.64 9.70 15.08
C GLU A 33 0.73 9.18 16.20
N THR A 34 -0.39 8.56 15.83
CA THR A 34 -1.39 7.99 16.75
C THR A 34 -1.58 6.49 16.58
N PHE A 35 -0.82 5.85 15.68
CA PHE A 35 -0.89 4.44 15.34
C PHE A 35 0.49 3.86 15.00
N ASP A 36 0.66 2.55 15.17
CA ASP A 36 1.88 1.84 14.74
C ASP A 36 1.70 1.24 13.34
N ILE A 37 2.72 1.33 12.48
CA ILE A 37 2.73 0.65 11.17
C ILE A 37 3.48 -0.69 11.30
N ILE A 38 2.77 -1.78 11.04
CA ILE A 38 3.20 -3.16 11.27
C ILE A 38 3.41 -3.85 9.92
N ASP A 39 4.65 -4.25 9.67
CA ASP A 39 5.01 -5.15 8.58
C ASP A 39 4.56 -6.57 8.95
N CYS A 40 3.66 -7.15 8.16
CA CYS A 40 3.13 -8.49 8.37
C CYS A 40 3.95 -9.59 7.67
N GLU A 41 4.99 -9.23 6.89
CA GLU A 41 5.87 -10.16 6.18
C GLU A 41 5.13 -11.07 5.17
N GLY A 42 4.15 -10.50 4.45
CA GLY A 42 3.37 -11.14 3.38
C GLY A 42 1.87 -11.20 3.66
N ILE A 43 1.09 -11.35 2.58
CA ILE A 43 -0.38 -11.32 2.63
C ILE A 43 -0.99 -12.42 3.51
N ASP A 44 -0.44 -13.64 3.49
CA ASP A 44 -0.98 -14.76 4.26
C ASP A 44 -0.85 -14.51 5.76
N LYS A 45 0.34 -14.08 6.20
CA LYS A 45 0.59 -13.68 7.58
C LYS A 45 -0.25 -12.47 7.97
N LEU A 46 -0.47 -11.51 7.05
CA LEU A 46 -1.35 -10.38 7.31
C LEU A 46 -2.77 -10.87 7.64
N TYR A 47 -3.33 -11.77 6.85
CA TYR A 47 -4.65 -12.36 7.10
C TYR A 47 -4.73 -13.11 8.43
N GLU A 48 -3.68 -13.83 8.80
CA GLU A 48 -3.58 -14.49 10.11
C GLU A 48 -3.50 -13.48 11.27
N ASN A 49 -2.81 -12.35 11.06
CA ASN A 49 -2.64 -11.31 12.07
C ASN A 49 -3.95 -10.56 12.36
N ILE A 50 -4.80 -10.28 11.37
CA ILE A 50 -6.04 -9.49 11.57
C ILE A 50 -6.87 -9.98 12.78
N PRO A 51 -7.33 -11.24 12.85
CA PRO A 51 -8.15 -11.70 13.98
C PRO A 51 -7.37 -11.80 15.29
N VAL A 52 -6.05 -11.98 15.25
CA VAL A 52 -5.19 -12.00 16.45
C VAL A 52 -5.13 -10.60 17.04
N ARG A 53 -4.90 -9.57 16.22
CA ARG A 53 -4.82 -8.17 16.64
C ARG A 53 -6.11 -7.65 17.25
N PHE A 54 -7.27 -8.04 16.73
CA PHE A 54 -8.55 -7.69 17.37
C PHE A 54 -8.78 -8.35 18.74
N LYS A 55 -8.01 -9.38 19.11
CA LYS A 55 -8.07 -10.01 20.43
C LYS A 55 -7.06 -9.43 21.41
N GLU A 56 -6.12 -8.59 20.93
CA GLU A 56 -5.12 -7.96 21.79
C GLU A 56 -5.79 -6.90 22.68
N SER A 57 -5.44 -6.94 23.97
CA SER A 57 -6.02 -6.02 24.95
C SER A 57 -5.66 -4.57 24.60
N GLY A 58 -6.68 -3.72 24.58
CA GLY A 58 -6.53 -2.28 24.36
C GLY A 58 -6.56 -1.85 22.90
N ILE A 59 -6.50 -2.77 21.92
CA ILE A 59 -6.67 -2.43 20.50
C ILE A 59 -8.09 -1.95 20.23
N ASN A 60 -8.22 -0.84 19.51
CA ASN A 60 -9.53 -0.29 19.12
C ASN A 60 -9.64 0.06 17.63
N THR A 61 -8.52 0.20 16.91
CA THR A 61 -8.53 0.54 15.49
C THR A 61 -7.47 -0.24 14.73
N ILE A 62 -7.87 -0.88 13.63
CA ILE A 62 -6.97 -1.58 12.72
C ILE A 62 -7.20 -1.06 11.30
N GLY A 63 -6.18 -0.45 10.71
CA GLY A 63 -6.07 -0.25 9.27
C GLY A 63 -5.37 -1.41 8.60
N ILE A 64 -5.79 -1.74 7.39
CA ILE A 64 -5.23 -2.80 6.57
C ILE A 64 -4.94 -2.22 5.19
N ILE A 65 -3.71 -2.37 4.72
CA ILE A 65 -3.29 -2.05 3.36
C ILE A 65 -2.74 -3.33 2.73
N ILE A 66 -3.27 -3.71 1.58
CA ILE A 66 -2.82 -4.90 0.82
C ILE A 66 -2.71 -4.59 -0.67
N ASP A 67 -1.90 -5.36 -1.38
CA ASP A 67 -1.86 -5.30 -2.84
C ASP A 67 -3.01 -6.10 -3.46
N ALA A 68 -3.58 -5.57 -4.56
CA ALA A 68 -4.57 -6.30 -5.35
C ALA A 68 -3.92 -7.41 -6.20
N ASP A 69 -2.63 -7.26 -6.51
CA ASP A 69 -1.90 -8.07 -7.48
C ASP A 69 -2.67 -8.18 -8.80
N THR A 70 -3.32 -9.32 -9.02
CA THR A 70 -4.05 -9.66 -10.24
C THR A 70 -5.57 -9.75 -10.06
N ASP A 71 -6.08 -9.72 -8.82
CA ASP A 71 -7.52 -9.86 -8.57
C ASP A 71 -7.97 -9.18 -7.25
N ILE A 72 -8.38 -7.91 -7.38
CA ILE A 72 -8.96 -7.13 -6.29
C ILE A 72 -10.20 -7.78 -5.68
N ASN A 73 -11.03 -8.46 -6.47
CA ASN A 73 -12.26 -9.08 -5.98
C ASN A 73 -11.96 -10.30 -5.12
N ALA A 74 -10.99 -11.11 -5.52
CA ALA A 74 -10.50 -12.23 -4.71
C ALA A 74 -9.93 -11.73 -3.37
N ARG A 75 -9.08 -10.70 -3.39
CA ARG A 75 -8.53 -10.06 -2.18
C ARG A 75 -9.64 -9.54 -1.27
N TRP A 76 -10.63 -8.86 -1.84
CA TRP A 76 -11.77 -8.36 -1.09
C TRP A 76 -12.62 -9.48 -0.49
N ASN A 77 -12.88 -10.56 -1.25
CA ASN A 77 -13.63 -11.72 -0.75
C ASN A 77 -12.95 -12.38 0.46
N SER A 78 -11.63 -12.51 0.44
CA SER A 78 -10.85 -13.03 1.58
C SER A 78 -10.98 -12.12 2.80
N LEU A 79 -10.80 -10.80 2.64
CA LEU A 79 -10.97 -9.85 3.73
C LEU A 79 -12.40 -9.82 4.28
N LYS A 80 -13.43 -9.84 3.42
CA LYS A 80 -14.83 -9.95 3.83
C LYS A 80 -15.06 -11.14 4.75
N ALA A 81 -14.52 -12.31 4.39
CA ALA A 81 -14.68 -13.52 5.19
C ALA A 81 -14.03 -13.40 6.57
N ILE A 82 -12.90 -12.69 6.68
CA ILE A 82 -12.22 -12.44 7.97
C ILE A 82 -13.00 -11.42 8.80
N LEU A 83 -13.37 -10.28 8.21
CA LEU A 83 -14.06 -9.19 8.92
C LEU A 83 -15.44 -9.59 9.44
N ARG A 84 -16.19 -10.40 8.69
CA ARG A 84 -17.48 -10.95 9.15
C ARG A 84 -17.35 -11.81 10.41
N LYS A 85 -16.23 -12.52 10.58
CA LYS A 85 -15.98 -13.31 11.81
C LYS A 85 -15.70 -12.45 13.04
N ILE A 86 -15.37 -11.17 12.84
CA ILE A 86 -15.15 -10.17 13.89
C ILE A 86 -16.41 -9.29 14.07
N SER A 87 -17.55 -9.72 13.51
CA SER A 87 -18.84 -9.04 13.63
C SER A 87 -18.88 -7.64 13.02
N PHE A 88 -18.13 -7.40 11.94
CA PHE A 88 -18.34 -6.23 11.10
C PHE A 88 -19.46 -6.50 10.09
N ASP A 89 -20.30 -5.49 9.84
CA ASP A 89 -21.22 -5.48 8.71
C ASP A 89 -20.48 -5.01 7.47
N VAL A 90 -20.24 -5.91 6.53
CA VAL A 90 -19.30 -5.70 5.42
C VAL A 90 -20.05 -5.64 4.08
N PRO A 91 -19.87 -4.57 3.27
CA PRO A 91 -20.57 -4.42 2.00
C PRO A 91 -20.20 -5.51 1.01
N ASN A 92 -21.07 -5.76 0.04
CA ASN A 92 -20.83 -6.77 -1.00
C ASN A 92 -19.69 -6.35 -1.92
N GLU A 93 -19.70 -5.09 -2.38
CA GLU A 93 -18.69 -4.49 -3.24
C GLU A 93 -17.70 -3.65 -2.42
N PHE A 94 -16.45 -3.57 -2.89
CA PHE A 94 -15.43 -2.78 -2.20
C PHE A 94 -15.57 -1.29 -2.59
N PRO A 95 -15.64 -0.36 -1.63
CA PRO A 95 -15.83 1.05 -1.94
C PRO A 95 -14.58 1.65 -2.60
N PRO A 96 -14.73 2.43 -3.70
CA PRO A 96 -13.59 3.03 -4.41
C PRO A 96 -12.86 4.13 -3.62
N THR A 97 -13.44 4.58 -2.51
CA THR A 97 -12.85 5.55 -1.57
C THR A 97 -12.03 4.89 -0.46
N GLY A 98 -11.93 3.56 -0.46
CA GLY A 98 -11.46 2.79 0.68
C GLY A 98 -12.58 2.54 1.68
N LEU A 99 -12.43 1.48 2.46
CA LEU A 99 -13.43 1.03 3.42
C LEU A 99 -13.07 1.55 4.82
N ILE A 100 -14.07 2.03 5.56
CA ILE A 100 -14.00 2.24 7.00
C ILE A 100 -15.31 1.69 7.58
N LEU A 101 -15.20 0.78 8.54
CA LEU A 101 -16.33 0.20 9.26
C LEU A 101 -16.09 0.34 10.76
N GLU A 102 -17.17 0.47 11.50
CA GLU A 102 -17.17 0.47 12.96
C GLU A 102 -18.22 -0.54 13.44
N ASN A 103 -17.88 -1.28 14.49
CA ASN A 103 -18.84 -2.04 15.28
C ASN A 103 -18.83 -1.51 16.72
N GLU A 104 -19.53 -2.18 17.64
CA GLU A 104 -19.65 -1.73 19.04
C GLU A 104 -18.29 -1.58 19.75
N THR A 105 -17.26 -2.31 19.31
CA THR A 105 -15.96 -2.38 20.01
C THR A 105 -14.80 -1.80 19.20
N TYR A 106 -14.82 -1.97 17.88
CA TYR A 106 -13.66 -1.78 17.03
C TYR A 106 -13.97 -0.95 15.80
N LYS A 107 -12.97 -0.22 15.34
CA LYS A 107 -12.92 0.41 14.03
C LYS A 107 -11.96 -0.35 13.13
N VAL A 108 -12.35 -0.59 11.89
CA VAL A 108 -11.50 -1.19 10.87
C VAL A 108 -11.49 -0.34 9.61
N GLY A 109 -10.32 -0.16 9.02
CA GLY A 109 -10.18 0.39 7.68
C GLY A 109 -9.51 -0.63 6.77
N VAL A 110 -9.93 -0.66 5.51
CA VAL A 110 -9.23 -1.39 4.45
C VAL A 110 -8.96 -0.47 3.28
N TRP A 111 -7.72 -0.50 2.79
CA TRP A 111 -7.31 0.06 1.52
C TRP A 111 -6.69 -1.06 0.68
N ILE A 112 -7.06 -1.16 -0.59
CA ILE A 112 -6.45 -2.10 -1.53
C ILE A 112 -5.70 -1.30 -2.58
N MET A 113 -4.41 -1.55 -2.69
CA MET A 113 -3.56 -0.88 -3.67
C MET A 113 -3.97 -1.24 -5.11
N PRO A 114 -3.66 -0.36 -6.08
CA PRO A 114 -3.08 0.97 -5.87
C PRO A 114 -4.13 2.04 -5.51
N ASN A 115 -5.42 1.79 -5.75
CA ASN A 115 -6.46 2.84 -5.73
C ASN A 115 -7.88 2.36 -5.33
N ASN A 116 -8.01 1.18 -4.75
CA ASN A 116 -9.27 0.49 -4.40
C ASN A 116 -10.15 0.03 -5.58
N ASN A 117 -9.72 0.20 -6.83
CA ASN A 117 -10.57 -0.07 -7.99
C ASN A 117 -9.87 -0.79 -9.15
N SER A 118 -8.54 -0.85 -9.14
CA SER A 118 -7.76 -1.58 -10.14
C SER A 118 -6.91 -2.66 -9.49
N ASN A 119 -6.55 -3.66 -10.29
CA ASN A 119 -5.47 -4.57 -9.98
C ASN A 119 -4.14 -3.80 -9.96
N GLY A 120 -3.19 -4.28 -9.17
CA GLY A 120 -1.88 -3.68 -9.02
C GLY A 120 -1.36 -3.73 -7.59
N MET A 121 -0.21 -3.10 -7.41
CA MET A 121 0.60 -3.15 -6.20
C MET A 121 1.10 -1.76 -5.82
N LEU A 122 1.82 -1.67 -4.70
CA LEU A 122 2.45 -0.44 -4.23
C LEU A 122 3.31 0.24 -5.32
N GLU A 123 4.03 -0.54 -6.13
CA GLU A 123 4.85 0.00 -7.22
C GLU A 123 4.03 0.71 -8.29
N ASP A 124 2.80 0.26 -8.57
CA ASP A 124 1.87 0.94 -9.48
C ASP A 124 1.38 2.25 -8.86
N PHE A 125 1.07 2.23 -7.55
CA PHE A 125 0.70 3.45 -6.81
C PHE A 125 1.81 4.50 -6.89
N ILE A 126 3.07 4.13 -6.62
CA ILE A 126 4.20 5.07 -6.73
C ILE A 126 4.40 5.55 -8.17
N SER A 127 4.16 4.69 -9.17
CA SER A 127 4.25 5.08 -10.57
C SER A 127 3.22 6.15 -10.95
N PHE A 128 2.02 6.13 -10.36
CA PHE A 128 1.01 7.20 -10.54
C PHE A 128 1.45 8.55 -9.97
N LEU A 129 2.38 8.54 -9.01
CA LEU A 129 2.92 9.75 -8.40
C LEU A 129 4.01 10.40 -9.26
N ILE A 130 4.59 9.69 -10.24
CA ILE A 130 5.58 10.25 -11.16
C ILE A 130 4.90 11.35 -12.00
N PRO A 131 5.51 12.55 -12.12
CA PRO A 131 4.92 13.63 -12.91
C PRO A 131 4.66 13.19 -14.36
N PRO A 132 3.52 13.55 -14.97
CA PRO A 132 3.22 13.21 -16.37
C PRO A 132 4.27 13.72 -17.37
N GLU A 133 4.97 14.81 -17.03
CA GLU A 133 6.05 15.40 -17.81
C GLU A 133 7.42 14.71 -17.63
N ASP A 134 7.51 13.64 -16.84
CA ASP A 134 8.75 12.91 -16.62
C ASP A 134 9.28 12.32 -17.92
N LYS A 135 10.56 12.60 -18.20
CA LYS A 135 11.21 12.19 -19.45
C LYS A 135 11.89 10.83 -19.35
N LEU A 136 12.11 10.32 -18.14
CA LEU A 136 12.85 9.08 -17.91
C LEU A 136 11.93 7.85 -17.94
N LEU A 137 10.72 7.96 -17.40
CA LEU A 137 9.76 6.86 -17.35
C LEU A 137 9.42 6.30 -18.75
N PRO A 138 9.19 7.12 -19.80
CA PRO A 138 9.01 6.60 -21.16
C PRO A 138 10.24 5.83 -21.68
N ILE A 139 11.45 6.27 -21.31
CA ILE A 139 12.70 5.58 -21.69
C ILE A 139 12.78 4.22 -20.98
N VAL A 140 12.48 4.17 -19.69
CA VAL A 140 12.41 2.91 -18.92
C VAL A 140 11.45 1.93 -19.59
N HIS A 141 10.23 2.35 -19.92
CA HIS A 141 9.25 1.50 -20.60
C HIS A 141 9.77 0.97 -21.93
N SER A 142 10.39 1.83 -22.76
CA SER A 142 10.97 1.43 -24.04
C SER A 142 12.09 0.41 -23.85
N THR A 143 13.01 0.65 -22.91
CA THR A 143 14.13 -0.25 -22.62
C THR A 143 13.65 -1.62 -22.13
N LEU A 144 12.70 -1.66 -21.19
CA LEU A 144 12.14 -2.93 -20.69
C LEU A 144 11.38 -3.68 -21.80
N SER A 145 10.61 -2.98 -22.63
CA SER A 145 9.94 -3.60 -23.77
C SER A 145 10.92 -4.22 -24.76
N GLU A 146 12.07 -3.59 -25.00
CA GLU A 146 13.12 -4.14 -25.86
C GLU A 146 13.77 -5.39 -25.26
N ILE A 147 14.07 -5.37 -23.96
CA ILE A 147 14.62 -6.52 -23.21
C ILE A 147 13.64 -7.70 -23.25
N GLU A 148 12.35 -7.46 -23.03
CA GLU A 148 11.28 -8.46 -23.12
C GLU A 148 11.18 -9.05 -24.53
N LYS A 149 11.18 -8.21 -25.58
CA LYS A 149 11.14 -8.66 -26.98
C LYS A 149 12.33 -9.53 -27.36
N LYS A 150 13.50 -9.25 -26.78
CA LYS A 150 14.72 -10.04 -26.98
C LYS A 150 14.75 -11.33 -26.14
N GLY A 151 13.75 -11.56 -25.27
CA GLY A 151 13.73 -12.69 -24.35
C GLY A 151 14.83 -12.62 -23.28
N LEU A 152 15.32 -11.42 -22.97
CA LEU A 152 16.43 -11.19 -22.03
C LEU A 152 15.94 -10.81 -20.62
N SER A 153 14.63 -10.71 -20.41
CA SER A 153 14.04 -10.36 -19.13
C SER A 153 14.16 -11.52 -18.14
N ASN A 154 14.86 -11.29 -17.02
CA ASN A 154 14.95 -12.26 -15.92
C ASN A 154 13.79 -12.15 -14.91
N TYR A 155 13.03 -11.04 -14.93
CA TYR A 155 11.87 -10.87 -14.08
C TYR A 155 10.64 -11.58 -14.68
N SER A 156 9.71 -12.01 -13.83
CA SER A 156 8.43 -12.57 -14.26
C SER A 156 7.47 -11.45 -14.71
N PRO A 157 6.47 -11.73 -15.57
CA PRO A 157 5.49 -10.72 -15.96
C PRO A 157 4.77 -10.05 -14.79
N ALA A 158 4.54 -10.77 -13.69
CA ALA A 158 3.94 -10.24 -12.47
C ALA A 158 4.84 -9.20 -11.77
N HIS A 159 6.16 -9.24 -11.97
CA HIS A 159 7.11 -8.28 -11.38
C HIS A 159 7.46 -7.13 -12.34
N LYS A 160 6.71 -6.95 -13.44
CA LYS A 160 6.99 -5.90 -14.43
C LYS A 160 6.91 -4.50 -13.82
N SER A 161 5.89 -4.20 -13.02
CA SER A 161 5.75 -2.91 -12.34
C SER A 161 6.93 -2.64 -11.41
N LYS A 162 7.41 -3.67 -10.71
CA LYS A 162 8.63 -3.60 -9.89
C LYS A 162 9.86 -3.30 -10.74
N ALA A 163 10.03 -3.97 -11.88
CA ALA A 163 11.15 -3.70 -12.78
C ALA A 163 11.14 -2.26 -13.30
N ILE A 164 9.96 -1.73 -13.65
CA ILE A 164 9.79 -0.35 -14.12
C ILE A 164 10.22 0.64 -13.05
N ILE A 165 9.58 0.61 -11.87
CA ILE A 165 9.80 1.64 -10.87
C ILE A 165 11.23 1.60 -10.32
N HIS A 166 11.80 0.42 -10.12
CA HIS A 166 13.17 0.31 -9.62
C HIS A 166 14.21 0.72 -10.67
N SER A 167 13.95 0.50 -11.96
CA SER A 167 14.81 1.03 -13.03
C SER A 167 14.74 2.56 -13.09
N TRP A 168 13.54 3.12 -12.98
CA TRP A 168 13.35 4.57 -12.92
C TRP A 168 14.05 5.19 -11.70
N LEU A 169 13.94 4.56 -10.53
CA LEU A 169 14.63 4.97 -9.29
C LEU A 169 16.16 4.89 -9.40
N ALA A 170 16.68 3.91 -10.15
CA ALA A 170 18.11 3.76 -10.40
C ALA A 170 18.68 4.90 -11.27
N TRP A 171 17.84 5.59 -12.05
CA TRP A 171 18.25 6.70 -12.91
C TRP A 171 18.01 8.08 -12.31
N GLN A 172 17.54 8.14 -11.06
CA GLN A 172 17.38 9.41 -10.34
C GLN A 172 18.73 9.95 -9.85
N LYS A 173 18.72 11.21 -9.39
CA LYS A 173 19.91 11.91 -8.87
C LYS A 173 20.67 11.10 -7.81
N ASP A 174 19.95 10.38 -6.96
CA ASP A 174 20.53 9.39 -6.04
C ASP A 174 20.11 7.98 -6.48
N PRO A 175 20.95 7.29 -7.28
CA PRO A 175 20.65 5.95 -7.79
C PRO A 175 20.31 4.96 -6.67
N GLY A 176 19.32 4.11 -6.92
CA GLY A 176 18.92 3.06 -5.98
C GLY A 176 18.18 3.59 -4.75
N THR A 177 17.63 4.81 -4.82
CA THR A 177 16.78 5.36 -3.75
C THR A 177 15.61 4.40 -3.47
N PRO A 178 15.40 3.97 -2.21
CA PRO A 178 14.26 3.13 -1.83
C PRO A 178 12.92 3.80 -2.12
N LEU A 179 11.86 3.02 -2.37
CA LEU A 179 10.52 3.51 -2.73
C LEU A 179 10.01 4.61 -1.77
N GLY A 180 9.99 4.36 -0.46
CA GLY A 180 9.56 5.36 0.53
C GLY A 180 10.43 6.63 0.54
N SER A 181 11.72 6.51 0.21
CA SER A 181 12.61 7.67 0.12
C SER A 181 12.35 8.53 -1.12
N SER A 182 11.77 7.98 -2.19
CA SER A 182 11.43 8.75 -3.39
C SER A 182 10.39 9.85 -3.12
N ILE A 183 9.48 9.61 -2.17
CA ILE A 183 8.44 10.55 -1.72
C ILE A 183 9.06 11.73 -0.96
N THR A 184 9.98 11.44 -0.04
CA THR A 184 10.64 12.47 0.78
C THR A 184 11.66 13.28 -0.01
N LYS A 185 12.34 12.66 -0.99
CA LYS A 185 13.24 13.33 -1.95
C LYS A 185 12.51 14.11 -3.06
N LYS A 186 11.17 14.11 -3.05
CA LYS A 186 10.33 14.82 -4.03
C LYS A 186 10.60 14.43 -5.49
N TYR A 187 11.02 13.19 -5.73
CA TYR A 187 11.12 12.65 -7.10
C TYR A 187 9.74 12.37 -7.69
N VAL A 188 8.77 12.09 -6.83
CA VAL A 188 7.37 11.93 -7.20
C VAL A 188 6.54 13.11 -6.73
N THR A 189 5.55 13.50 -7.53
CA THR A 189 4.50 14.44 -7.13
C THR A 189 3.58 13.76 -6.12
N THR A 190 2.85 14.51 -5.33
CA THR A 190 1.79 13.93 -4.50
C THR A 190 0.46 14.67 -4.69
N ASP A 191 0.37 15.44 -5.77
CA ASP A 191 -0.83 16.18 -6.20
C ASP A 191 -1.72 15.32 -7.10
N GLU A 192 -1.64 14.01 -6.91
CA GLU A 192 -2.46 13.05 -7.61
C GLU A 192 -3.68 12.68 -6.74
N VAL A 193 -4.81 12.44 -7.40
CA VAL A 193 -6.12 12.23 -6.76
C VAL A 193 -6.13 10.97 -5.89
N THR A 194 -5.52 9.90 -6.33
CA THR A 194 -5.34 8.64 -5.59
C THR A 194 -4.51 8.84 -4.32
N CYS A 195 -3.40 9.57 -4.39
CA CYS A 195 -2.62 9.92 -3.18
C CYS A 195 -3.48 10.67 -2.18
N SER A 196 -4.21 11.69 -2.64
CA SER A 196 -5.11 12.49 -1.80
C SER A 196 -6.20 11.64 -1.15
N LYS A 197 -6.76 10.66 -1.87
CA LYS A 197 -7.75 9.71 -1.34
C LYS A 197 -7.16 8.81 -0.24
N LEU A 198 -5.96 8.27 -0.43
CA LEU A 198 -5.29 7.44 0.58
C LEU A 198 -5.01 8.25 1.86
N ILE A 199 -4.52 9.48 1.71
CA ILE A 199 -4.26 10.39 2.83
C ILE A 199 -5.55 10.76 3.55
N HIS A 200 -6.63 11.03 2.82
CA HIS A 200 -7.94 11.29 3.41
C HIS A 200 -8.45 10.07 4.19
N TRP A 201 -8.34 8.87 3.61
CA TRP A 201 -8.71 7.62 4.27
C TRP A 201 -7.91 7.39 5.57
N LEU A 202 -6.59 7.62 5.58
CA LEU A 202 -5.76 7.53 6.79
C LEU A 202 -6.24 8.50 7.88
N ARG A 203 -6.58 9.74 7.52
CA ARG A 203 -7.07 10.77 8.46
C ARG A 203 -8.45 10.46 9.02
N MET A 204 -9.31 9.81 8.26
CA MET A 204 -10.64 9.40 8.71
C MET A 204 -10.60 8.15 9.59
N LEU A 205 -9.60 7.30 9.38
CA LEU A 205 -9.41 6.08 10.12
C LEU A 205 -8.80 6.32 11.51
N PHE A 206 -7.71 7.11 11.59
CA PHE A 206 -6.89 7.28 12.79
C PHE A 206 -7.02 8.66 13.44
#